data_AF-A0A0F8VTB2-F1
#
_entry.id   AF-A0A0F8VTB2-F1
#
_cell.length_a   1.000
_cell.length_b   1.000
_cell.length_c   1.000
_cell.angle_alpha   90.00
_cell.angle_beta   90.00
_cell.angle_gamma   90.00
#
_symmetry.space_group_name_H-M   'P 1'
#
loop_
_entity.id
_entity.type
_entity.pdbx_description
1 polymer ?
#
loop_
_entity_poly.entity_id
_entity_poly.type
_entity_poly.pdbx_seq_one_letter_code
_entity_poly.pdbx_strand_id
1 'polypeptide(L)'
;MGKKFRSLLDELDSMIPERDKYTVLESRASHFIQSGINLIKLIEENFSPSEADELTRRLFNSLRGRDPKKFTRKIKQLKESQERDNDK
;
A
#
# COMPACT_ATOMS: atom_id res chain seq x y z
N MET A 1 28.41 28.71 0.68
CA MET A 1 27.19 28.36 -0.10
C MET A 1 27.20 26.86 -0.34
N GLY A 2 26.34 26.10 0.37
CA GLY A 2 26.32 24.63 0.30
C GLY A 2 25.57 24.14 -0.94
N LYS A 3 26.19 23.24 -1.71
CA LYS A 3 25.57 22.57 -2.87
C LYS A 3 24.35 21.78 -2.39
N LYS A 4 23.14 22.29 -2.68
CA LYS A 4 21.89 21.54 -2.48
C LYS A 4 21.83 20.46 -3.57
N PHE A 5 22.06 19.20 -3.20
CA PHE A 5 21.64 18.08 -4.04
C PHE A 5 20.11 18.07 -4.02
N ARG A 6 19.50 18.41 -5.16
CA ARG A 6 18.06 18.29 -5.35
C ARG A 6 17.72 16.79 -5.29
N SER A 7 16.55 16.46 -4.75
CA SER A 7 16.12 15.06 -4.69
C SER A 7 16.03 14.50 -6.11
N LEU A 8 16.32 13.21 -6.32
CA LEU A 8 16.07 12.54 -7.61
C LEU A 8 14.60 12.73 -8.07
N LEU A 9 13.68 12.87 -7.11
CA LEU A 9 12.28 13.22 -7.38
C LEU A 9 12.14 14.64 -7.98
N ASP A 10 12.92 15.60 -7.52
CA ASP A 10 12.90 16.99 -8.01
C ASP A 10 13.47 17.08 -9.44
N GLU A 11 14.49 16.27 -9.75
CA GLU A 11 15.06 16.17 -11.10
C GLU A 11 14.07 15.49 -12.06
N LEU A 12 13.43 14.40 -11.62
CA LEU A 12 12.38 13.73 -12.38
C LEU A 12 11.21 14.67 -12.69
N ASP A 13 10.76 15.48 -11.72
CA ASP A 13 9.66 16.44 -11.93
C ASP A 13 10.07 17.58 -12.90
N SER A 14 11.32 18.02 -12.88
CA SER A 14 11.80 19.10 -13.76
C SER A 14 11.97 18.71 -15.24
N MET A 15 11.98 17.41 -15.54
CA MET A 15 12.11 16.86 -16.90
C MET A 15 10.77 16.48 -17.53
N ILE A 16 9.64 16.76 -16.88
CA ILE A 16 8.32 16.39 -17.38
C ILE A 16 7.78 17.54 -18.25
N PRO A 17 7.83 17.46 -19.60
CA PRO A 17 7.00 18.34 -20.42
C PRO A 17 5.56 18.08 -19.97
N GLU A 18 4.83 19.15 -19.62
CA GLU A 18 3.42 19.16 -19.15
C GLU A 18 2.71 17.85 -19.51
N ARG A 19 2.85 16.82 -18.65
CA ARG A 19 2.30 15.51 -18.99
C ARG A 19 0.80 15.71 -18.91
N ASP A 20 0.11 15.30 -19.96
CA ASP A 20 -1.35 15.32 -19.97
C ASP A 20 -1.84 14.67 -18.66
N LYS A 21 -2.69 15.42 -17.93
CA LYS A 21 -3.24 15.03 -16.63
C LYS A 21 -3.85 13.63 -16.68
N TYR A 22 -4.38 13.23 -17.84
CA TYR A 22 -4.91 11.89 -18.07
C TYR A 22 -3.81 10.82 -18.06
N THR A 23 -2.70 11.04 -18.76
CA THR A 23 -1.56 10.11 -18.78
C THR A 23 -0.93 9.94 -17.40
N VAL A 24 -0.80 11.04 -16.63
CA VAL A 24 -0.30 10.95 -15.25
C VAL A 24 -1.24 10.16 -14.37
N LEU A 25 -2.55 10.41 -14.48
CA LEU A 25 -3.57 9.71 -13.71
C LEU A 25 -3.60 8.22 -14.05
N GLU A 26 -3.56 7.89 -15.34
CA GLU A 26 -3.55 6.51 -15.86
C GLU A 26 -2.35 5.72 -15.34
N SER A 27 -1.14 6.28 -15.47
CA SER A 27 0.08 5.64 -14.96
C SER A 27 -0.02 5.38 -13.46
N ARG A 28 -0.43 6.38 -12.67
CA ARG A 28 -0.56 6.24 -11.22
C ARG A 28 -1.64 5.23 -10.83
N ALA A 29 -2.79 5.25 -11.52
CA ALA A 29 -3.88 4.31 -11.29
C ALA A 29 -3.45 2.87 -11.60
N SER A 30 -2.78 2.66 -12.73
CA SER A 30 -2.25 1.35 -13.14
C SER A 30 -1.28 0.79 -12.09
N HIS A 31 -0.30 1.58 -11.64
CA HIS A 31 0.63 1.18 -10.59
C HIS A 31 -0.07 0.87 -9.26
N PHE A 32 -1.05 1.68 -8.87
CA PHE A 32 -1.83 1.46 -7.65
C PHE A 32 -2.65 0.18 -7.70
N ILE A 33 -3.35 -0.07 -8.81
CA ILE A 33 -4.16 -1.27 -9.02
C ILE A 33 -3.28 -2.51 -9.00
N GLN A 34 -2.15 -2.50 -9.74
CA GLN A 34 -1.22 -3.63 -9.74
C GLN A 34 -0.64 -3.91 -8.36
N SER A 35 -0.30 -2.86 -7.61
CA SER A 35 0.18 -2.98 -6.23
C SER A 35 -0.90 -3.56 -5.30
N GLY A 36 -2.16 -3.17 -5.48
CA GLY A 36 -3.31 -3.72 -4.76
C GLY A 36 -3.53 -5.21 -5.05
N ILE A 37 -3.47 -5.61 -6.34
CA ILE A 37 -3.58 -7.02 -6.76
C ILE A 37 -2.48 -7.86 -6.12
N ASN A 38 -1.22 -7.40 -6.20
CA ASN A 38 -0.09 -8.12 -5.62
C ASN A 38 -0.21 -8.26 -4.10
N LEU A 39 -0.74 -7.23 -3.42
CA LEU A 39 -0.98 -7.27 -1.98
C LEU A 39 -2.07 -8.28 -1.59
N ILE A 40 -3.18 -8.34 -2.35
CA ILE A 40 -4.25 -9.33 -2.12
C ILE A 40 -3.69 -10.74 -2.28
N LYS A 41 -2.93 -10.99 -3.36
CA LYS A 41 -2.28 -12.28 -3.59
C LYS A 41 -1.35 -12.67 -2.42
N LEU A 42 -0.52 -11.73 -1.94
CA LEU A 42 0.34 -11.98 -0.78
C LEU A 42 -0.46 -12.35 0.48
N ILE A 43 -1.61 -11.71 0.70
CA ILE A 43 -2.51 -12.02 1.82
C ILE A 43 -3.05 -13.45 1.67
N GLU A 44 -3.56 -13.81 0.49
CA GLU A 44 -4.10 -15.15 0.23
C GLU A 44 -3.06 -16.26 0.35
N GLU A 45 -1.79 -15.99 0.01
CA GLU A 45 -0.70 -16.96 0.08
C GLU A 45 -0.19 -17.23 1.51
N ASN A 46 -0.34 -16.26 2.44
CA ASN A 46 0.34 -16.31 3.75
C ASN A 46 -0.63 -16.42 4.94
N PHE A 47 -1.93 -16.26 4.73
CA PHE A 47 -2.93 -16.27 5.81
C PHE A 47 -4.00 -17.34 5.55
N SER A 48 -4.67 -17.79 6.61
CA SER A 48 -5.80 -18.72 6.47
C SER A 48 -6.93 -18.07 5.64
N PRO A 49 -7.80 -18.86 4.99
CA PRO A 49 -8.88 -18.31 4.16
C PRO A 49 -9.78 -17.29 4.90
N SER A 50 -10.03 -17.52 6.19
CA SER A 50 -10.82 -16.61 7.02
C SER A 50 -10.08 -15.29 7.31
N GLU A 51 -8.79 -15.36 7.63
CA GLU A 51 -7.96 -14.17 7.87
C GLU A 51 -7.74 -13.37 6.59
N ALA A 52 -7.56 -14.07 5.46
CA ALA A 52 -7.38 -13.46 4.15
C ALA A 52 -8.61 -12.64 3.71
N ASP A 53 -9.83 -13.19 3.86
CA ASP A 53 -11.07 -12.43 3.59
C ASP A 53 -11.19 -11.21 4.52
N GLU A 54 -10.90 -11.36 5.80
CA GLU A 54 -10.98 -10.24 6.75
C GLU A 54 -9.96 -9.13 6.41
N LEU A 55 -8.72 -9.49 6.14
CA LEU A 55 -7.65 -8.55 5.76
C LEU A 55 -7.97 -7.84 4.45
N THR A 56 -8.48 -8.56 3.47
CA THR A 56 -8.89 -8.02 2.16
C THR A 56 -10.04 -7.02 2.32
N ARG A 57 -11.08 -7.36 3.10
CA ARG A 57 -12.16 -6.41 3.44
C ARG A 57 -11.62 -5.18 4.17
N ARG A 58 -10.68 -5.37 5.09
CA ARG A 58 -10.08 -4.26 5.84
C ARG A 58 -9.26 -3.34 4.94
N LEU A 59 -8.54 -3.87 3.97
CA LEU A 59 -7.80 -3.10 2.97
C LEU A 59 -8.76 -2.19 2.19
N PHE A 60 -9.81 -2.77 1.60
CA PHE A 60 -10.81 -1.98 0.84
C PHE A 60 -11.50 -0.92 1.69
N ASN A 61 -11.88 -1.25 2.92
CA ASN A 61 -12.50 -0.29 3.83
C ASN A 61 -11.54 0.86 4.22
N SER A 62 -10.25 0.58 4.31
CA SER A 62 -9.21 1.58 4.58
C SER A 62 -9.03 2.52 3.38
N LEU A 63 -9.04 1.98 2.16
CA LEU A 63 -9.00 2.75 0.92
C LEU A 63 -10.25 3.64 0.77
N ARG A 64 -11.45 3.05 0.91
CA ARG A 64 -12.73 3.76 0.83
C ARG A 64 -12.84 4.86 1.89
N GLY A 65 -12.40 4.57 3.11
CA GLY A 65 -12.39 5.51 4.22
C GLY A 65 -11.22 6.50 4.23
N ARG A 66 -10.28 6.39 3.27
CA ARG A 66 -9.04 7.17 3.21
C ARG A 66 -8.25 7.16 4.53
N ASP A 67 -8.30 6.03 5.23
CA ASP A 67 -7.68 5.85 6.53
C ASP A 67 -6.79 4.61 6.53
N PRO A 68 -5.49 4.75 6.20
CA PRO A 68 -4.55 3.63 6.17
C PRO A 68 -4.31 3.01 7.56
N LYS A 69 -4.64 3.74 8.65
CA LYS A 69 -4.45 3.23 10.02
C LYS A 69 -5.37 2.06 10.33
N LYS A 70 -6.53 1.96 9.66
CA LYS A 70 -7.47 0.84 9.85
C LYS A 70 -6.86 -0.50 9.46
N PHE A 71 -6.12 -0.55 8.35
CA PHE A 71 -5.43 -1.75 7.89
C PHE A 71 -4.24 -2.08 8.79
N THR A 72 -3.36 -1.11 9.05
CA THR A 72 -2.15 -1.36 9.85
C THR A 72 -2.44 -1.78 11.28
N ARG A 73 -3.52 -1.27 11.90
CA ARG A 73 -3.99 -1.73 13.22
C ARG A 73 -4.38 -3.21 13.22
N LYS A 74 -5.08 -3.69 12.18
CA LYS A 74 -5.51 -5.09 12.10
C LYS A 74 -4.30 -6.03 11.96
N ILE A 75 -3.30 -5.65 11.16
CA ILE A 75 -2.06 -6.40 11.03
C ILE A 75 -1.34 -6.54 12.38
N LYS A 76 -1.23 -5.44 13.15
CA LYS A 76 -0.63 -5.49 14.50
C LYS A 76 -1.37 -6.46 15.42
N GLN A 77 -2.70 -6.41 15.43
CA GLN A 77 -3.52 -7.31 16.24
C GLN A 77 -3.32 -8.79 15.89
N LEU A 78 -3.23 -9.12 14.59
CA LEU A 78 -2.96 -10.49 14.15
C LEU A 78 -1.56 -10.95 14.59
N LYS A 79 -0.55 -10.10 14.41
CA LYS A 79 0.82 -10.40 14.85
C LYS A 79 0.89 -10.68 16.36
N GLU A 80 0.30 -9.81 17.16
CA GLU A 80 0.25 -9.99 18.62
C GLU A 80 -0.53 -11.26 19.04
N SER A 81 -1.52 -11.68 18.25
CA SER A 81 -2.29 -12.90 18.53
C SER A 81 -1.46 -14.14 18.22
N GLN A 82 -0.77 -14.16 17.09
CA GLN A 82 0.16 -15.23 16.72
C GLN A 82 1.30 -15.38 17.73
N GLU A 83 1.88 -14.28 18.22
CA GLU A 83 2.93 -14.33 19.26
C GLU A 83 2.43 -14.99 20.55
N ARG A 84 1.21 -14.64 21.01
CA ARG A 84 0.62 -15.23 22.22
C ARG A 84 0.29 -16.71 22.10
N ASP A 85 -0.06 -17.18 20.91
CA ASP A 85 -0.39 -18.59 20.69
C ASP A 85 0.87 -19.47 20.61
N ASN A 86 2.01 -18.90 20.20
CA ASN A 86 3.30 -19.60 20.18
C ASN A 86 3.97 -19.72 21.57
N ASP A 87 3.60 -18.85 22.53
CA ASP A 87 4.12 -18.86 23.90
C ASP A 87 3.34 -19.79 24.86
N LYS A 88 2.31 -20.49 24.36
CA LYS A 88 1.45 -21.43 25.12
C LYS A 88 1.76 -22.88 24.78
#